data_AF-A0A7X6ZSA1-F1
#
_entry.id   AF-A0A7X6ZSA1-F1
#
_cell.length_a   1.000
_cell.length_b   1.000
_cell.length_c   1.000
_cell.angle_alpha   90.00
_cell.angle_beta   90.00
_cell.angle_gamma   90.00
#
_symmetry.space_group_name_H-M   'P 1'
#
loop_
_entity.id
_entity.type
_entity.pdbx_description
1 polymer ?
#
loop_
_entity_poly.entity_id
_entity_poly.type
_entity_poly.pdbx_seq_one_letter_code
_entity_poly.pdbx_strand_id
1 'polypeptide(L)'
;VFPSTALIEGVLSDQDRSVLNHIGIELASDTKTQAFDEQYLVYRTLTVAGDYLRISWPIGDSEGKTMRPSIIVSRILKLFPQIIQRSDLIPSSTEEFDIELIAKQKPSFNKLITALRQKADGKDISHVWKDVYRWFADHEDWKMGMYTIRNAFSYINSADKISEEKIRILYGTPAFSSVSRLEKYTSCPFSFFVQYGLNAKERKIYQLSPPDIGTFMHAVIERFSKLVSKGDITWRSFDEDWCKEKISEIVDEMLANMKGKGIAASKRYTTLTVRLKRVVTRAILLIAEHIRRSSFNPIDYEVGFGEREKYPPIVIELDSADKIQFAERIDRLEAFESQEGKYLSIIDYKSGAKDFKLSDVFYGLQIQLITYMDAIWESEEQKGDSQVFPGGMLYFKVDDPILRNSKNLSEEEIENTIMRKLKMKGLVLADVKLIREMDKTIEGSSMLIPATVNKGDVLGKNTSGATLEQFKVMRKYIKGLLKDIGTEIMKGDADIKPYKKKDINACTYCSYLPVCQFDTTRKENSFRLLYSKDNDEVWESFKEKQYE
;
A
#
# COMPACT_ATOMS: atom_id res chain seq x y z
N VAL A 1 10.10 -34.70 -31.54
CA VAL A 1 11.28 -34.97 -30.69
C VAL A 1 11.99 -36.21 -31.18
N PHE A 2 11.38 -37.39 -31.08
CA PHE A 2 11.98 -38.62 -31.62
C PHE A 2 10.88 -39.64 -31.97
N PRO A 3 10.75 -40.13 -33.22
CA PRO A 3 11.43 -39.61 -34.41
C PRO A 3 11.10 -38.13 -34.63
N SER A 4 11.98 -37.41 -35.33
CA SER A 4 11.69 -36.03 -35.69
C SER A 4 10.54 -36.00 -36.70
N THR A 5 9.61 -35.05 -36.55
CA THR A 5 8.63 -34.79 -37.60
C THR A 5 9.33 -34.00 -38.69
N ALA A 6 9.34 -34.50 -39.92
CA ALA A 6 9.85 -33.76 -41.07
C ALA A 6 9.11 -32.41 -41.14
N LEU A 7 9.86 -31.31 -40.98
CA LEU A 7 9.31 -29.96 -41.07
C LEU A 7 9.18 -29.60 -42.55
N ILE A 8 7.99 -29.13 -42.94
CA ILE A 8 7.79 -28.53 -44.26
C ILE A 8 8.38 -27.12 -44.18
N GLU A 9 9.69 -27.01 -44.35
CA GLU A 9 10.38 -25.73 -44.49
C GLU A 9 11.07 -25.64 -45.87
N GLY A 10 11.06 -24.44 -46.43
CA GLY A 10 11.69 -24.12 -47.72
C GLY A 10 10.76 -23.45 -48.72
N VAL A 11 11.36 -22.90 -49.78
CA VAL A 11 10.65 -22.22 -50.88
C VAL A 11 9.92 -23.22 -51.79
N LEU A 12 10.39 -24.47 -51.84
CA LEU A 12 9.86 -25.53 -52.70
C LEU A 12 9.05 -26.54 -51.88
N SER A 13 7.85 -26.85 -52.35
CA SER A 13 7.04 -27.93 -51.79
C SER A 13 7.57 -29.31 -52.23
N ASP A 14 7.13 -30.38 -51.56
CA ASP A 14 7.46 -31.74 -52.01
C ASP A 14 6.96 -32.06 -53.42
N GLN A 15 5.86 -31.40 -53.83
CA GLN A 15 5.35 -31.53 -55.19
C GLN A 15 6.30 -30.87 -56.20
N ASP A 16 6.83 -29.69 -55.89
CA ASP A 16 7.83 -29.02 -56.73
C ASP A 16 9.11 -29.85 -56.82
N ARG A 17 9.60 -30.39 -55.69
CA ARG A 17 10.77 -31.26 -55.65
C ARG A 17 10.58 -32.51 -56.50
N SER A 18 9.40 -33.13 -56.45
CA SER A 18 9.07 -34.32 -57.25
C SER A 18 9.06 -34.03 -58.76
N VAL A 19 8.50 -32.88 -59.17
CA VAL A 19 8.48 -32.43 -60.57
C VAL A 19 9.90 -32.12 -61.07
N LEU A 20 10.71 -31.44 -60.26
CA LEU A 20 12.09 -31.10 -60.60
C LEU A 20 13.00 -32.34 -60.70
N ASN A 21 12.84 -33.32 -59.80
CA ASN A 21 13.52 -34.61 -59.91
C ASN A 21 13.14 -35.36 -61.20
N HIS A 22 11.87 -35.32 -61.62
CA HIS A 22 11.42 -35.97 -62.86
C HIS A 22 12.04 -35.37 -64.14
N ILE A 23 12.41 -34.09 -64.12
CA ILE A 23 13.12 -33.45 -65.23
C ILE A 23 14.65 -33.52 -65.08
N GLY A 24 15.16 -34.34 -64.15
CA GLY A 24 16.57 -34.64 -63.97
C GLY A 24 17.34 -33.69 -63.06
N ILE A 25 16.67 -32.83 -62.31
CA ILE A 25 17.31 -31.92 -61.34
C ILE A 25 17.24 -32.55 -59.95
N GLU A 26 18.36 -33.07 -59.46
CA GLU A 26 18.46 -33.70 -58.14
C GLU A 26 18.44 -32.64 -57.02
N LEU A 27 17.47 -32.76 -56.12
CA LEU A 27 17.30 -31.89 -54.95
C LEU A 27 17.31 -32.70 -53.65
N ALA A 28 17.36 -32.01 -52.51
CA ALA A 28 17.26 -32.63 -51.19
C ALA A 28 15.96 -33.45 -51.03
N SER A 29 16.04 -34.50 -50.21
CA SER A 29 14.95 -35.47 -49.96
C SER A 29 13.62 -34.82 -49.59
N ASP A 30 12.52 -35.38 -50.10
CA ASP A 30 11.15 -35.00 -49.75
C ASP A 30 10.80 -35.44 -48.31
N THR A 31 9.69 -34.91 -47.76
CA THR A 31 9.29 -35.25 -46.38
C THR A 31 9.02 -36.74 -46.18
N LYS A 32 8.58 -37.46 -47.23
CA LYS A 32 8.33 -38.90 -47.18
C LYS A 32 9.63 -39.69 -47.03
N THR A 33 10.66 -39.37 -47.81
CA THR A 33 11.98 -39.99 -47.74
C THR A 33 12.64 -39.66 -46.41
N GLN A 34 12.56 -38.40 -45.96
CA GLN A 34 13.05 -38.00 -44.63
C GLN A 34 12.37 -38.79 -43.50
N ALA A 35 11.07 -39.09 -43.60
CA ALA A 35 10.38 -39.91 -42.62
C ALA A 35 10.86 -41.37 -42.60
N PHE A 36 11.30 -41.93 -43.74
CA PHE A 36 11.94 -43.25 -43.79
C PHE A 36 13.36 -43.21 -43.23
N ASP A 37 14.13 -42.17 -43.55
CA ASP A 37 15.47 -41.97 -43.00
C ASP A 37 15.43 -41.85 -41.47
N GLU A 38 14.45 -41.16 -40.92
CA GLU A 38 14.19 -41.09 -39.48
C GLU A 38 13.93 -42.48 -38.86
N GLN A 39 13.21 -43.37 -39.55
CA GLN A 39 13.03 -44.75 -39.06
C GLN A 39 14.34 -45.53 -39.05
N TYR A 40 15.20 -45.33 -40.05
CA TYR A 40 16.54 -45.92 -40.07
C TYR A 40 17.42 -45.37 -38.94
N LEU A 41 17.36 -44.06 -38.66
CA LEU A 41 18.06 -43.45 -37.53
C LEU A 41 17.56 -43.98 -36.19
N VAL A 42 16.25 -44.21 -36.05
CA VAL A 42 15.69 -44.89 -34.87
C VAL A 42 16.27 -46.29 -34.72
N TYR A 43 16.24 -47.10 -35.77
CA TYR A 43 16.83 -48.45 -35.75
C TYR A 43 18.31 -48.41 -35.33
N ARG A 44 19.11 -47.55 -35.95
CA ARG A 44 20.53 -47.39 -35.65
C ARG A 44 20.73 -46.99 -34.18
N THR A 45 19.99 -46.00 -33.70
CA THR A 45 20.08 -45.52 -32.31
C THR A 45 19.76 -46.63 -31.31
N LEU A 46 18.75 -47.44 -31.59
CA LEU A 46 18.34 -48.56 -30.72
C LEU A 46 19.30 -49.76 -30.77
N THR A 47 20.14 -49.88 -31.80
CA THR A 47 21.03 -51.04 -32.03
C THR A 47 22.51 -50.73 -31.81
N VAL A 48 22.86 -49.50 -31.47
CA VAL A 48 24.26 -49.08 -31.20
C VAL A 48 24.81 -49.60 -29.88
N ALA A 49 23.95 -49.83 -28.88
CA ALA A 49 24.40 -50.27 -27.55
C ALA A 49 24.89 -51.74 -27.57
N GLY A 50 26.08 -51.99 -27.01
CA GLY A 50 26.66 -53.34 -26.92
C GLY A 50 26.12 -54.17 -25.76
N ASP A 51 25.84 -53.53 -24.60
CA ASP A 51 25.44 -54.23 -23.38
C ASP A 51 24.03 -53.84 -22.91
N TYR A 52 23.78 -52.54 -22.68
CA TYR A 52 22.52 -52.05 -22.10
C TYR A 52 21.98 -50.84 -22.87
N LEU A 53 20.66 -50.85 -23.10
CA LEU A 53 19.92 -49.74 -23.69
C LEU A 53 18.87 -49.22 -22.70
N ARG A 54 18.93 -47.92 -22.37
CA ARG A 54 17.91 -47.23 -21.57
C ARG A 54 17.14 -46.24 -22.44
N ILE A 55 15.82 -46.34 -22.44
CA ILE A 55 14.92 -45.42 -23.14
C ILE A 55 14.15 -44.62 -22.10
N SER A 56 14.36 -43.31 -22.08
CA SER A 56 13.70 -42.39 -21.15
C SER A 56 12.93 -41.31 -21.89
N TRP A 57 11.85 -40.82 -21.30
CA TRP A 57 11.09 -39.68 -21.80
C TRP A 57 10.60 -38.82 -20.63
N PRO A 58 10.54 -37.48 -20.80
CA PRO A 58 9.89 -36.61 -19.84
C PRO A 58 8.37 -36.73 -19.94
N ILE A 59 7.68 -36.55 -18.82
CA ILE A 59 6.21 -36.41 -18.79
C ILE A 59 5.76 -34.94 -18.88
N GLY A 60 6.68 -33.98 -18.70
CA GLY A 60 6.42 -32.55 -18.82
C GLY A 60 7.68 -31.77 -19.15
N ASP A 61 7.52 -30.61 -19.79
CA ASP A 61 8.61 -29.68 -20.05
C ASP A 61 8.91 -28.76 -18.84
N SER A 62 9.83 -27.80 -19.01
CA SER A 62 10.23 -26.86 -17.95
C SER A 62 9.11 -25.93 -17.48
N GLU A 63 8.05 -25.77 -18.26
CA GLU A 63 6.86 -24.96 -17.90
C GLU A 63 5.73 -25.84 -17.32
N GLY A 64 5.92 -27.16 -17.27
CA GLY A 64 4.94 -28.14 -16.78
C GLY A 64 3.95 -28.62 -17.84
N LYS A 65 4.14 -28.29 -19.13
CA LYS A 65 3.28 -28.76 -20.21
C LYS A 65 3.53 -30.25 -20.45
N THR A 66 2.45 -31.03 -20.55
CA THR A 66 2.52 -32.48 -20.72
C THR A 66 3.27 -32.88 -22.00
N MET A 67 4.21 -33.79 -21.85
CA MET A 67 4.92 -34.44 -22.95
C MET A 67 4.47 -35.89 -23.06
N ARG A 68 4.23 -36.34 -24.30
CA ARG A 68 3.80 -37.72 -24.57
C ARG A 68 5.00 -38.60 -24.95
N PRO A 69 5.03 -39.87 -24.53
CA PRO A 69 6.04 -40.80 -25.00
C PRO A 69 5.96 -40.96 -26.51
N SER A 70 7.12 -41.18 -27.13
CA SER A 70 7.20 -41.53 -28.54
C SER A 70 6.47 -42.84 -28.84
N ILE A 71 6.03 -43.01 -30.08
CA ILE A 71 5.54 -44.30 -30.59
C ILE A 71 6.58 -45.43 -30.46
N ILE A 72 7.87 -45.10 -30.35
CA ILE A 72 8.94 -46.08 -30.16
C ILE A 72 8.76 -46.81 -28.82
N VAL A 73 8.37 -46.09 -27.76
CA VAL A 73 8.15 -46.67 -26.44
C VAL A 73 7.07 -47.75 -26.52
N SER A 74 5.94 -47.47 -27.17
CA SER A 74 4.85 -48.45 -27.31
C SER A 74 5.23 -49.65 -28.19
N ARG A 75 6.10 -49.47 -29.19
CA ARG A 75 6.65 -50.58 -29.98
C ARG A 75 7.59 -51.47 -29.16
N ILE A 76 8.48 -50.88 -28.38
CA ILE A 76 9.41 -51.63 -27.51
C ILE A 76 8.63 -52.44 -26.45
N LEU A 77 7.61 -51.85 -25.82
CA LEU A 77 6.76 -52.56 -24.86
C LEU A 77 6.02 -53.75 -25.49
N LYS A 78 5.66 -53.68 -26.78
CA LYS A 78 5.06 -54.81 -27.50
C LYS A 78 6.07 -55.91 -27.81
N LEU A 79 7.31 -55.56 -28.16
CA LEU A 79 8.38 -56.52 -28.46
C LEU A 79 8.90 -57.21 -27.19
N PHE A 80 8.96 -56.48 -26.08
CA PHE A 80 9.47 -56.95 -24.80
C PHE A 80 8.41 -56.75 -23.70
N PRO A 81 7.37 -57.60 -23.64
CA PRO A 81 6.24 -57.40 -22.73
C PRO A 81 6.61 -57.52 -21.24
N GLN A 82 7.76 -58.13 -20.92
CA GLN A 82 8.26 -58.30 -19.55
C GLN A 82 9.19 -57.17 -19.09
N ILE A 83 9.37 -56.10 -19.90
CA ILE A 83 10.25 -54.98 -19.51
C ILE A 83 9.62 -54.18 -18.36
N ILE A 84 10.40 -53.94 -17.32
CA ILE A 84 9.96 -53.18 -16.15
C ILE A 84 10.16 -51.69 -16.44
N GLN A 85 9.09 -50.91 -16.34
CA GLN A 85 9.15 -49.45 -16.41
C GLN A 85 9.45 -48.88 -15.02
N ARG A 86 10.47 -48.04 -14.92
CA ARG A 86 10.82 -47.30 -13.70
C ARG A 86 10.43 -45.83 -13.87
N SER A 87 10.05 -45.19 -12.77
CA SER A 87 9.70 -43.77 -12.73
C SER A 87 10.49 -43.09 -11.62
N ASP A 88 11.19 -42.02 -11.96
CA ASP A 88 11.93 -41.21 -10.98
C ASP A 88 10.98 -40.30 -10.15
N LEU A 89 9.68 -40.32 -10.46
CA LEU A 89 8.62 -39.55 -9.80
C LEU A 89 7.74 -40.38 -8.87
N ILE A 90 7.65 -41.69 -9.10
CA ILE A 90 6.81 -42.62 -8.32
C ILE A 90 7.76 -43.63 -7.66
N PRO A 91 8.04 -43.50 -6.35
CA PRO A 91 9.02 -44.37 -5.70
C PRO A 91 8.51 -45.82 -5.68
N SER A 92 9.26 -46.73 -6.30
CA SER A 92 9.05 -48.18 -6.22
C SER A 92 9.91 -48.75 -5.08
N SER A 93 9.29 -49.14 -3.97
CA SER A 93 9.93 -49.51 -2.69
C SER A 93 10.85 -48.42 -2.13
N THR A 94 10.49 -47.85 -0.98
CA THR A 94 11.14 -46.64 -0.45
C THR A 94 12.63 -46.81 -0.21
N GLU A 95 13.11 -47.97 0.23
CA GLU A 95 14.51 -48.13 0.63
C GLU A 95 15.49 -48.31 -0.54
N GLU A 96 15.21 -49.18 -1.53
CA GLU A 96 16.09 -49.34 -2.70
C GLU A 96 16.16 -48.05 -3.54
N PHE A 97 15.02 -47.37 -3.71
CA PHE A 97 14.95 -46.10 -4.40
C PHE A 97 15.75 -45.01 -3.68
N ASP A 98 15.65 -44.93 -2.34
CA ASP A 98 16.41 -43.97 -1.54
C ASP A 98 17.92 -44.21 -1.62
N ILE A 99 18.36 -45.47 -1.69
CA ILE A 99 19.79 -45.82 -1.89
C ILE A 99 20.27 -45.35 -3.26
N GLU A 100 19.48 -45.54 -4.34
CA GLU A 100 19.84 -45.08 -5.69
C GLU A 100 20.00 -43.54 -5.76
N LEU A 101 19.34 -42.78 -4.87
CA LEU A 101 19.46 -41.33 -4.77
C LEU A 101 20.75 -40.86 -4.06
N ILE A 102 21.45 -41.76 -3.36
CA ILE A 102 22.72 -41.45 -2.70
C ILE A 102 23.85 -41.56 -3.72
N ALA A 103 24.23 -40.41 -4.28
CA ALA A 103 25.35 -40.30 -5.20
C ALA A 103 26.57 -39.66 -4.52
N LYS A 104 26.92 -38.42 -4.90
CA LYS A 104 27.98 -37.64 -4.28
C LYS A 104 27.45 -36.84 -3.09
N GLN A 105 28.37 -36.41 -2.22
CA GLN A 105 28.04 -35.73 -0.96
C GLN A 105 27.04 -34.58 -1.13
N LYS A 106 27.30 -33.62 -2.03
CA LYS A 106 26.41 -32.45 -2.21
C LYS A 106 25.01 -32.81 -2.76
N PRO A 107 24.86 -33.62 -3.83
CA PRO A 107 23.55 -34.13 -4.23
C PRO A 107 22.80 -34.91 -3.14
N SER A 108 23.49 -35.80 -2.43
CA SER A 108 22.90 -36.59 -1.33
C SER A 108 22.45 -35.68 -0.18
N PHE A 109 23.20 -34.63 0.13
CA PHE A 109 22.84 -33.63 1.12
C PHE A 109 21.56 -32.87 0.73
N ASN A 110 21.41 -32.48 -0.54
CA ASN A 110 20.18 -31.83 -1.02
C ASN A 110 18.96 -32.75 -0.91
N LYS A 111 19.12 -34.05 -1.20
CA LYS A 111 18.06 -35.05 -1.04
C LYS A 111 17.72 -35.28 0.43
N LEU A 112 18.74 -35.30 1.31
CA LEU A 112 18.55 -35.33 2.76
C LEU A 112 17.69 -34.16 3.24
N ILE A 113 17.89 -32.93 2.75
CA ILE A 113 17.05 -31.78 3.11
C ILE A 113 15.57 -32.05 2.78
N THR A 114 15.29 -32.63 1.60
CA THR A 114 13.92 -32.98 1.20
C THR A 114 13.32 -34.05 2.13
N ALA A 115 14.09 -35.09 2.46
CA ALA A 115 13.64 -36.13 3.39
C ALA A 115 13.37 -35.56 4.80
N LEU A 116 14.26 -34.72 5.33
CA LEU A 116 14.05 -34.04 6.62
C LEU A 116 12.80 -33.17 6.60
N ARG A 117 12.50 -32.50 5.47
CA ARG A 117 11.28 -31.71 5.34
C ARG A 117 10.02 -32.57 5.36
N GLN A 118 10.02 -33.70 4.63
CA GLN A 118 8.92 -34.66 4.69
C GLN A 118 8.69 -35.18 6.11
N LYS A 119 9.77 -35.46 6.85
CA LYS A 119 9.69 -35.84 8.26
C LYS A 119 9.07 -34.75 9.13
N ALA A 120 9.46 -33.50 8.92
CA ALA A 120 8.90 -32.35 9.63
C ALA A 120 7.40 -32.14 9.32
N ASP A 121 6.97 -32.46 8.10
CA ASP A 121 5.56 -32.45 7.68
C ASP A 121 4.78 -33.69 8.19
N GLY A 122 5.40 -34.55 9.02
CA GLY A 122 4.76 -35.69 9.67
C GLY A 122 4.78 -37.00 8.87
N LYS A 123 5.55 -37.07 7.78
CA LYS A 123 5.73 -38.31 7.00
C LYS A 123 6.86 -39.16 7.57
N ASP A 124 6.75 -40.47 7.45
CA ASP A 124 7.88 -41.36 7.74
C ASP A 124 8.96 -41.25 6.66
N ILE A 125 10.21 -41.35 7.10
CA ILE A 125 11.38 -41.45 6.23
C ILE A 125 12.08 -42.79 6.44
N SER A 126 12.64 -43.32 5.37
CA SER A 126 13.39 -44.58 5.39
C SER A 126 14.57 -44.54 6.37
N HIS A 127 15.04 -45.73 6.76
CA HIS A 127 16.23 -45.86 7.61
C HIS A 127 17.49 -45.32 6.93
N VAL A 128 17.56 -45.46 5.60
CA VAL A 128 18.63 -44.95 4.74
C VAL A 128 18.89 -43.45 4.99
N TRP A 129 17.85 -42.61 4.98
CA TRP A 129 18.01 -41.17 5.23
C TRP A 129 18.42 -40.83 6.67
N LYS A 130 18.12 -41.70 7.65
CA LYS A 130 18.58 -41.54 9.04
C LYS A 130 20.09 -41.81 9.15
N ASP A 131 20.61 -42.78 8.40
CA ASP A 131 22.04 -43.08 8.38
C ASP A 131 22.82 -42.04 7.58
N VAL A 132 22.27 -41.56 6.46
CA VAL A 132 22.84 -40.42 5.72
C VAL A 132 22.92 -39.18 6.61
N TYR A 133 21.89 -38.90 7.41
CA TYR A 133 21.92 -37.81 8.40
C TYR A 133 23.07 -37.96 9.40
N ARG A 134 23.22 -39.16 10.00
CA ARG A 134 24.30 -39.44 10.97
C ARG A 134 25.67 -39.23 10.34
N TRP A 135 25.86 -39.75 9.13
CA TRP A 135 27.10 -39.56 8.38
C TRP A 135 27.41 -38.07 8.21
N PHE A 136 26.47 -37.25 7.73
CA PHE A 136 26.72 -35.80 7.60
C PHE A 136 26.91 -35.08 8.94
N ALA A 137 26.29 -35.54 10.02
CA ALA A 137 26.44 -34.96 11.35
C ALA A 137 27.83 -35.23 11.95
N ASP A 138 28.42 -36.39 11.66
CA ASP A 138 29.71 -36.83 12.20
C ASP A 138 30.92 -36.27 11.42
N HIS A 139 30.71 -35.66 10.25
CA HIS A 139 31.78 -35.11 9.42
C HIS A 139 31.95 -33.60 9.62
N GLU A 140 33.15 -33.16 9.99
CA GLU A 140 33.44 -31.75 10.32
C GLU A 140 33.13 -30.78 9.16
N ASP A 141 33.45 -31.16 7.92
CA ASP A 141 33.22 -30.34 6.72
C ASP A 141 31.73 -29.97 6.53
N TRP A 142 30.82 -30.74 7.11
CA TRP A 142 29.38 -30.58 6.95
C TRP A 142 28.69 -29.96 8.17
N LYS A 143 29.43 -29.70 9.25
CA LYS A 143 28.90 -29.16 10.51
C LYS A 143 28.13 -27.85 10.30
N MET A 144 28.65 -26.94 9.46
CA MET A 144 27.99 -25.67 9.13
C MET A 144 26.71 -25.88 8.32
N GLY A 145 26.71 -26.83 7.37
CA GLY A 145 25.52 -27.19 6.60
C GLY A 145 24.42 -27.77 7.51
N MET A 146 24.79 -28.69 8.40
CA MET A 146 23.86 -29.29 9.36
C MET A 146 23.30 -28.26 10.36
N TYR A 147 24.15 -27.35 10.84
CA TYR A 147 23.73 -26.21 11.65
C TYR A 147 22.70 -25.33 10.93
N THR A 148 22.95 -25.03 9.64
CA THR A 148 22.05 -24.21 8.82
C THR A 148 20.70 -24.88 8.61
N ILE A 149 20.66 -26.18 8.30
CA ILE A 149 19.41 -26.94 8.15
C ILE A 149 18.61 -26.92 9.45
N ARG A 150 19.26 -27.21 10.59
CA ARG A 150 18.61 -27.21 11.90
C ARG A 150 17.96 -25.84 12.19
N ASN A 151 18.69 -24.76 11.92
CA ASN A 151 18.18 -23.41 12.11
C ASN A 151 17.05 -23.07 11.13
N ALA A 152 17.08 -23.59 9.90
CA ALA A 152 16.00 -23.39 8.94
C ALA A 152 14.68 -24.05 9.40
N PHE A 153 14.75 -25.19 10.08
CA PHE A 153 13.57 -25.84 10.66
C PHE A 153 13.03 -25.14 11.90
N SER A 154 13.88 -24.47 12.68
CA SER A 154 13.47 -23.67 13.84
C SER A 154 13.21 -22.20 13.51
N TYR A 155 13.40 -21.79 12.26
CA TYR A 155 13.24 -20.40 11.85
C TYR A 155 11.80 -19.96 12.05
N ILE A 156 11.62 -18.81 12.69
CA ILE A 156 10.35 -18.10 12.82
C ILE A 156 10.54 -16.70 12.23
N ASN A 157 9.56 -16.24 11.46
CA ASN A 157 9.59 -14.89 10.91
C ASN A 157 9.00 -13.88 11.90
N SER A 158 9.73 -13.63 12.98
CA SER A 158 9.40 -12.63 14.00
C SER A 158 10.53 -11.61 14.12
N ALA A 159 10.17 -10.36 14.39
CA ALA A 159 11.14 -9.34 14.72
C ALA A 159 11.41 -9.36 16.22
N ASP A 160 12.68 -9.38 16.61
CA ASP A 160 13.04 -9.24 18.03
C ASP A 160 12.80 -7.80 18.50
N LYS A 161 12.47 -7.67 19.79
CA LYS A 161 12.39 -6.35 20.42
C LYS A 161 13.73 -5.64 20.37
N ILE A 162 13.68 -4.35 20.07
CA ILE A 162 14.85 -3.49 20.05
C ILE A 162 15.11 -3.03 21.49
N SER A 163 16.37 -3.13 21.94
CA SER A 163 16.76 -2.64 23.27
C SER A 163 16.49 -1.13 23.42
N GLU A 164 16.03 -0.69 24.58
CA GLU A 164 15.70 0.71 24.87
C GLU A 164 16.85 1.68 24.58
N GLU A 165 18.11 1.27 24.83
CA GLU A 165 19.30 2.05 24.49
C GLU A 165 19.35 2.39 22.99
N LYS A 166 19.15 1.38 22.12
CA LYS A 166 19.12 1.57 20.67
C LYS A 166 17.93 2.41 20.24
N ILE A 167 16.78 2.29 20.90
CA ILE A 167 15.60 3.10 20.62
C ILE A 167 15.85 4.58 20.89
N ARG A 168 16.49 4.91 22.01
CA ARG A 168 16.90 6.28 22.33
C ARG A 168 17.91 6.83 21.32
N ILE A 169 18.81 6.00 20.80
CA ILE A 169 19.73 6.39 19.72
C ILE A 169 18.99 6.62 18.40
N LEU A 170 18.01 5.78 18.07
CA LEU A 170 17.25 5.85 16.80
C LEU A 170 16.30 7.05 16.75
N TYR A 171 15.61 7.35 17.85
CA TYR A 171 14.53 8.34 17.87
C TYR A 171 14.83 9.60 18.69
N GLY A 172 15.82 9.57 19.59
CA GLY A 172 16.20 10.68 20.44
C GLY A 172 15.40 10.77 21.76
N THR A 173 15.82 11.71 22.62
CA THR A 173 15.17 12.08 23.89
C THR A 173 15.19 13.60 24.05
N PRO A 174 14.09 14.33 23.78
CA PRO A 174 12.77 13.83 23.38
C PRO A 174 12.77 13.21 21.98
N ALA A 175 11.86 12.26 21.76
CA ALA A 175 11.68 11.66 20.45
C ALA A 175 10.88 12.63 19.56
N PHE A 176 11.45 13.02 18.42
CA PHE A 176 10.75 13.87 17.45
C PHE A 176 10.01 13.01 16.42
N SER A 177 8.70 13.18 16.37
CA SER A 177 7.84 12.41 15.49
C SER A 177 6.77 13.29 14.81
N SER A 178 5.86 12.63 14.12
CA SER A 178 4.76 13.23 13.39
C SER A 178 3.53 12.33 13.61
N VAL A 179 2.33 12.90 13.66
CA VAL A 179 1.11 12.10 13.88
C VAL A 179 0.91 11.10 12.74
N SER A 180 1.28 11.48 11.51
CA SER A 180 1.30 10.55 10.37
C SER A 180 2.24 9.35 10.56
N ARG A 181 3.35 9.52 11.30
CA ARG A 181 4.25 8.40 11.64
C ARG A 181 3.61 7.46 12.64
N LEU A 182 2.80 7.96 13.57
CA LEU A 182 2.07 7.12 14.50
C LEU A 182 0.95 6.32 13.81
N GLU A 183 0.24 6.94 12.85
CA GLU A 183 -0.69 6.21 11.96
C GLU A 183 0.04 5.11 11.16
N LYS A 184 1.31 5.33 10.81
CA LYS A 184 2.14 4.32 10.15
C LYS A 184 2.55 3.19 11.10
N TYR A 185 2.86 3.50 12.35
CA TYR A 185 3.13 2.50 13.38
C TYR A 185 1.90 1.63 13.66
N THR A 186 0.73 2.23 13.86
CA THR A 186 -0.53 1.48 14.01
C THR A 186 -0.88 0.69 12.76
N SER A 187 -0.41 1.11 11.58
CA SER A 187 -0.57 0.31 10.38
C SER A 187 0.26 -1.00 10.42
N CYS A 188 1.54 -0.89 10.80
CA CYS A 188 2.45 -2.02 11.01
C CYS A 188 3.73 -1.54 11.74
N PRO A 189 4.03 -2.02 12.95
CA PRO A 189 5.22 -1.62 13.72
C PRO A 189 6.52 -1.84 12.97
N PHE A 190 6.70 -3.01 12.34
CA PHE A 190 7.89 -3.29 11.54
C PHE A 190 8.09 -2.32 10.38
N SER A 191 7.01 -1.95 9.66
CA SER A 191 7.12 -0.97 8.57
C SER A 191 7.51 0.41 9.08
N PHE A 192 7.06 0.81 10.27
CA PHE A 192 7.47 2.05 10.92
C PHE A 192 8.96 1.98 11.29
N PHE A 193 9.42 0.88 11.89
CA PHE A 193 10.81 0.69 12.24
C PHE A 193 11.74 0.79 11.02
N VAL A 194 11.42 0.10 9.93
CA VAL A 194 12.23 0.15 8.70
C VAL A 194 12.25 1.57 8.09
N GLN A 195 11.10 2.23 8.04
CA GLN A 195 10.98 3.55 7.42
C GLN A 195 11.59 4.68 8.24
N TYR A 196 11.37 4.71 9.56
CA TYR A 196 11.73 5.84 10.41
C TYR A 196 12.85 5.52 11.40
N GLY A 197 13.02 4.26 11.80
CA GLY A 197 14.17 3.82 12.60
C GLY A 197 15.40 3.65 11.70
N LEU A 198 15.35 2.70 10.77
CA LEU A 198 16.46 2.45 9.84
C LEU A 198 16.59 3.51 8.74
N ASN A 199 15.59 4.38 8.59
CA ASN A 199 15.54 5.41 7.54
C ASN A 199 15.71 4.82 6.12
N ALA A 200 15.17 3.61 5.90
CA ALA A 200 15.27 2.91 4.64
C ALA A 200 14.41 3.61 3.57
N LYS A 201 15.05 3.99 2.46
CA LYS A 201 14.43 4.72 1.36
C LYS A 201 14.36 3.86 0.11
N GLU A 202 13.24 3.96 -0.58
CA GLU A 202 13.13 3.43 -1.93
C GLU A 202 14.13 4.12 -2.86
N ARG A 203 14.55 3.37 -3.88
CA ARG A 203 15.33 3.94 -4.97
C ARG A 203 14.53 5.05 -5.63
N LYS A 204 15.07 6.27 -5.62
CA LYS A 204 14.44 7.40 -6.32
C LYS A 204 14.42 7.11 -7.82
N ILE A 205 13.21 6.97 -8.36
CA ILE A 205 12.96 6.91 -9.80
C ILE A 205 12.62 8.32 -10.24
N TYR A 206 13.18 8.76 -11.37
CA TYR A 206 12.87 10.07 -11.93
C TYR A 206 11.50 10.06 -12.59
N GLN A 207 10.46 10.17 -11.75
CA GLN A 207 9.07 10.20 -12.13
C GLN A 207 8.33 11.16 -11.20
N LEU A 208 7.30 11.82 -11.71
CA LEU A 208 6.40 12.58 -10.86
C LEU A 208 5.40 11.61 -10.23
N SER A 209 5.54 11.37 -8.93
CA SER A 209 4.68 10.47 -8.19
C SER A 209 3.41 11.18 -7.67
N PRO A 210 2.33 10.47 -7.33
CA PRO A 210 1.14 11.09 -6.73
C PRO A 210 1.43 11.91 -5.46
N PRO A 211 2.33 11.50 -4.54
CA PRO A 211 2.77 12.34 -3.42
C PRO A 211 3.43 13.66 -3.84
N ASP A 212 4.26 13.64 -4.89
CA ASP A 212 4.91 14.87 -5.40
C ASP A 212 3.86 15.85 -5.94
N ILE A 213 2.86 15.32 -6.66
CA ILE A 213 1.72 16.12 -7.13
C ILE A 213 0.97 16.71 -5.94
N GLY A 214 0.65 15.91 -4.91
CA GLY A 214 0.00 16.41 -3.70
C GLY A 214 0.77 17.58 -3.09
N THR A 215 2.07 17.37 -2.80
CA THR A 215 2.95 18.40 -2.22
C THR A 215 2.99 19.67 -3.07
N PHE A 216 3.04 19.53 -4.39
CA PHE A 216 2.98 20.67 -5.31
C PHE A 216 1.66 21.44 -5.17
N MET A 217 0.52 20.74 -5.14
CA MET A 217 -0.80 21.35 -5.03
C MET A 217 -0.96 22.11 -3.69
N HIS A 218 -0.50 21.53 -2.58
CA HIS A 218 -0.50 22.21 -1.28
C HIS A 218 0.27 23.54 -1.35
N ALA A 219 1.49 23.52 -1.89
CA ALA A 219 2.33 24.72 -1.99
C ALA A 219 1.71 25.81 -2.90
N VAL A 220 0.96 25.45 -3.95
CA VAL A 220 0.23 26.43 -4.76
C VAL A 220 -0.92 27.05 -3.97
N ILE A 221 -1.73 26.23 -3.28
CA ILE A 221 -2.86 26.71 -2.46
C ILE A 221 -2.36 27.60 -1.32
N GLU A 222 -1.24 27.23 -0.68
CA GLU A 222 -0.58 28.02 0.36
C GLU A 222 -0.17 29.41 -0.17
N ARG A 223 0.57 29.46 -1.29
CA ARG A 223 1.00 30.72 -1.90
C ARG A 223 -0.18 31.61 -2.26
N PHE A 224 -1.23 31.03 -2.84
CA PHE A 224 -2.45 31.76 -3.16
C PHE A 224 -3.14 32.30 -1.90
N SER A 225 -3.26 31.49 -0.86
CA SER A 225 -3.87 31.88 0.42
C SER A 225 -3.12 33.03 1.08
N LYS A 226 -1.78 33.01 1.07
CA LYS A 226 -0.93 34.09 1.57
C LYS A 226 -1.09 35.38 0.76
N LEU A 227 -1.26 35.26 -0.56
CA LEU A 227 -1.49 36.41 -1.44
C LEU A 227 -2.83 37.10 -1.12
N VAL A 228 -3.91 36.32 -0.99
CA VAL A 228 -5.26 36.83 -0.67
C VAL A 228 -5.36 37.34 0.77
N SER A 229 -4.53 36.83 1.69
CA SER A 229 -4.50 37.31 3.07
C SER A 229 -3.74 38.64 3.24
N LYS A 230 -2.82 38.98 2.33
CA LYS A 230 -1.97 40.18 2.42
C LYS A 230 -2.37 41.30 1.45
N GLY A 231 -3.15 40.98 0.42
CA GLY A 231 -3.60 41.92 -0.59
C GLY A 231 -4.95 42.56 -0.27
N ASP A 232 -5.34 43.52 -1.10
CA ASP A 232 -6.65 44.20 -1.00
C ASP A 232 -7.83 43.30 -1.44
N ILE A 233 -7.52 42.22 -2.16
CA ILE A 233 -8.49 41.25 -2.68
C ILE A 233 -8.62 40.09 -1.69
N THR A 234 -9.85 39.81 -1.28
CA THR A 234 -10.18 38.76 -0.31
C THR A 234 -10.83 37.54 -0.98
N TRP A 235 -10.94 36.43 -0.24
CA TRP A 235 -11.66 35.23 -0.68
C TRP A 235 -13.12 35.49 -1.10
N ARG A 236 -13.71 36.55 -0.57
CA ARG A 236 -15.10 36.93 -0.86
C ARG A 236 -15.24 37.85 -2.08
N SER A 237 -14.16 38.47 -2.55
CA SER A 237 -14.24 39.56 -3.54
C SER A 237 -13.63 39.26 -4.92
N PHE A 238 -12.76 38.26 -5.06
CA PHE A 238 -12.17 37.96 -6.38
C PHE A 238 -13.14 37.25 -7.34
N ASP A 239 -12.96 37.47 -8.64
CA ASP A 239 -13.66 36.76 -9.71
C ASP A 239 -12.84 35.58 -10.27
N GLU A 240 -13.46 34.82 -11.17
CA GLU A 240 -12.87 33.62 -11.74
C GLU A 240 -11.66 33.91 -12.65
N ASP A 241 -11.68 35.01 -13.39
CA ASP A 241 -10.63 35.35 -14.34
C ASP A 241 -9.35 35.78 -13.62
N TRP A 242 -9.49 36.61 -12.58
CA TRP A 242 -8.38 36.98 -11.70
C TRP A 242 -7.78 35.74 -11.00
N CYS A 243 -8.63 34.82 -10.54
CA CYS A 243 -8.20 33.56 -9.93
C CYS A 243 -7.36 32.71 -10.91
N LYS A 244 -7.82 32.56 -12.15
CA LYS A 244 -7.09 31.82 -13.21
C LYS A 244 -5.74 32.46 -13.51
N GLU A 245 -5.69 33.78 -13.65
CA GLU A 245 -4.47 34.53 -13.93
C GLU A 245 -3.43 34.33 -12.83
N LYS A 246 -3.80 34.55 -11.56
CA LYS A 246 -2.89 34.43 -10.42
C LYS A 246 -2.40 33.01 -10.19
N ILE A 247 -3.25 32.01 -10.39
CA ILE A 247 -2.82 30.60 -10.31
C ILE A 247 -1.85 30.27 -11.44
N SER A 248 -2.09 30.79 -12.65
CA SER A 248 -1.17 30.61 -13.76
C SER A 248 0.22 31.18 -13.43
N GLU A 249 0.28 32.40 -12.89
CA GLU A 249 1.54 33.03 -12.43
C GLU A 249 2.26 32.17 -11.38
N ILE A 250 1.56 31.77 -10.31
CA ILE A 250 2.14 30.98 -9.21
C ILE A 250 2.68 29.63 -9.72
N VAL A 251 1.88 28.91 -10.53
CA VAL A 251 2.27 27.61 -11.06
C VAL A 251 3.45 27.75 -12.02
N ASP A 252 3.46 28.74 -12.90
CA ASP A 252 4.55 28.93 -13.85
C ASP A 252 5.87 29.28 -13.16
N GLU A 253 5.83 30.12 -12.11
CA GLU A 253 6.98 30.45 -11.28
C GLU A 253 7.52 29.21 -10.54
N MET A 254 6.65 28.44 -9.89
CA MET A 254 7.04 27.23 -9.17
C MET A 254 7.64 26.18 -10.11
N LEU A 255 7.04 26.00 -11.29
CA LEU A 255 7.54 25.05 -12.28
C LEU A 255 8.85 25.54 -12.91
N ALA A 256 9.04 26.85 -13.12
CA ALA A 256 10.30 27.42 -13.59
C ALA A 256 11.46 27.08 -12.63
N ASN A 257 11.23 27.21 -11.33
CA ASN A 257 12.21 26.84 -10.31
C ASN A 257 12.51 25.32 -10.26
N MET A 258 11.58 24.48 -10.73
CA MET A 258 11.79 23.04 -10.90
C MET A 258 12.53 22.66 -12.19
N LYS A 259 12.66 23.56 -13.18
CA LYS A 259 13.21 23.24 -14.53
C LYS A 259 14.68 22.80 -14.53
N GLY A 260 15.44 23.04 -13.46
CA GLY A 260 16.83 22.59 -13.31
C GLY A 260 17.06 21.06 -13.28
N LYS A 261 16.03 20.23 -13.47
CA LYS A 261 16.10 18.76 -13.31
C LYS A 261 15.84 17.91 -14.56
N GLY A 262 15.52 18.50 -15.73
CA GLY A 262 15.54 17.76 -17.02
C GLY A 262 14.21 17.17 -17.54
N ILE A 263 13.06 17.42 -16.91
CA ILE A 263 11.71 17.03 -17.43
C ILE A 263 11.07 18.13 -18.31
N ALA A 264 11.63 19.35 -18.27
CA ALA A 264 11.01 20.56 -18.81
C ALA A 264 10.73 20.57 -20.33
N ALA A 265 11.28 19.63 -21.09
CA ALA A 265 11.24 19.63 -22.56
C ALA A 265 10.19 18.68 -23.19
N SER A 266 9.47 17.86 -22.42
CA SER A 266 8.50 16.91 -23.02
C SER A 266 7.11 17.51 -23.19
N LYS A 267 6.42 17.24 -24.31
CA LYS A 267 5.00 17.58 -24.52
C LYS A 267 4.08 17.03 -23.41
N ARG A 268 4.50 15.95 -22.75
CA ARG A 268 3.80 15.39 -21.58
C ARG A 268 3.82 16.34 -20.39
N TYR A 269 4.92 17.08 -20.19
CA TYR A 269 5.05 18.05 -19.10
C TYR A 269 4.12 19.25 -19.30
N THR A 270 4.02 19.78 -20.52
CA THR A 270 3.11 20.90 -20.79
C THR A 270 1.65 20.51 -20.56
N THR A 271 1.23 19.31 -20.98
CA THR A 271 -0.12 18.79 -20.68
C THR A 271 -0.34 18.64 -19.17
N LEU A 272 0.66 18.15 -18.45
CA LEU A 272 0.59 18.05 -16.99
C LEU A 272 0.42 19.42 -16.33
N THR A 273 1.19 20.43 -16.74
CA THR A 273 1.06 21.80 -16.23
C THR A 273 -0.34 22.35 -16.42
N VAL A 274 -0.91 22.20 -17.63
CA VAL A 274 -2.29 22.63 -17.91
C VAL A 274 -3.28 21.91 -16.99
N ARG A 275 -3.10 20.60 -16.79
CA ARG A 275 -3.94 19.82 -15.88
C ARG A 275 -3.81 20.30 -14.42
N LEU A 276 -2.59 20.55 -13.94
CA LEU A 276 -2.35 21.03 -12.58
C LEU A 276 -3.01 22.39 -12.36
N LYS A 277 -2.80 23.36 -13.26
CA LYS A 277 -3.47 24.67 -13.21
C LYS A 277 -4.98 24.51 -13.10
N ARG A 278 -5.58 23.69 -13.97
CA ARG A 278 -7.03 23.43 -13.96
C ARG A 278 -7.52 22.87 -12.63
N VAL A 279 -6.82 21.89 -12.06
CA VAL A 279 -7.19 21.26 -10.78
C VAL A 279 -7.06 22.26 -9.63
N VAL A 280 -5.97 23.04 -9.56
CA VAL A 280 -5.78 24.04 -8.50
C VAL A 280 -6.83 25.16 -8.61
N THR A 281 -7.08 25.68 -9.81
CA THR A 281 -8.12 26.69 -10.06
C THR A 281 -9.47 26.21 -9.57
N ARG A 282 -9.87 24.98 -9.94
CA ARG A 282 -11.15 24.43 -9.47
C ARG A 282 -11.20 24.34 -7.95
N ALA A 283 -10.13 23.85 -7.32
CA ALA A 283 -10.05 23.74 -5.86
C ALA A 283 -10.17 25.10 -5.16
N ILE A 284 -9.46 26.13 -5.65
CA ILE A 284 -9.48 27.48 -5.08
C ILE A 284 -10.83 28.16 -5.25
N LEU A 285 -11.48 28.03 -6.41
CA LEU A 285 -12.83 28.56 -6.61
C LEU A 285 -13.84 27.94 -5.65
N LEU A 286 -13.74 26.63 -5.40
CA LEU A 286 -14.60 25.94 -4.43
C LEU A 286 -14.30 26.36 -3.00
N ILE A 287 -13.03 26.55 -2.64
CA ILE A 287 -12.63 27.11 -1.35
C ILE A 287 -13.25 28.50 -1.17
N ALA A 288 -13.19 29.35 -2.19
CA ALA A 288 -13.79 30.67 -2.16
C ALA A 288 -15.30 30.59 -1.95
N GLU A 289 -15.97 29.68 -2.65
CA GLU A 289 -17.41 29.45 -2.50
C GLU A 289 -17.78 28.97 -1.10
N HIS A 290 -16.98 28.08 -0.51
CA HIS A 290 -17.15 27.65 0.89
C HIS A 290 -17.07 28.84 1.84
N ILE A 291 -16.07 29.70 1.68
CA ILE A 291 -15.89 30.88 2.54
C ILE A 291 -17.03 31.88 2.33
N ARG A 292 -17.47 32.11 1.09
CA ARG A 292 -18.57 33.04 0.77
C ARG A 292 -19.89 32.63 1.42
N ARG A 293 -20.19 31.32 1.43
CA ARG A 293 -21.41 30.75 2.04
C ARG A 293 -21.32 30.50 3.53
N SER A 294 -20.14 30.64 4.13
CA SER A 294 -19.91 30.44 5.56
C SER A 294 -19.76 31.76 6.31
N SER A 295 -20.06 31.77 7.60
CA SER A 295 -19.63 32.83 8.54
C SER A 295 -18.23 32.58 9.10
N PHE A 296 -17.68 31.38 8.92
CA PHE A 296 -16.29 31.10 9.25
C PHE A 296 -15.37 31.87 8.31
N ASN A 297 -14.34 32.48 8.88
CA ASN A 297 -13.29 33.13 8.12
C ASN A 297 -11.95 32.44 8.41
N PRO A 298 -11.11 32.23 7.39
CA PRO A 298 -9.74 31.78 7.61
C PRO A 298 -9.00 32.79 8.49
N ILE A 299 -8.50 32.32 9.63
CA ILE A 299 -7.69 33.14 10.53
C ILE A 299 -6.20 32.84 10.39
N ASP A 300 -5.85 31.69 9.81
CA ASP A 300 -4.46 31.30 9.61
C ASP A 300 -4.31 30.17 8.58
N TYR A 301 -3.11 30.06 8.02
CA TYR A 301 -2.73 29.06 7.01
C TYR A 301 -1.36 28.49 7.35
N GLU A 302 -1.12 27.20 7.07
CA GLU A 302 0.11 26.50 7.44
C GLU A 302 0.41 26.64 8.95
N VAL A 303 -0.62 26.40 9.76
CA VAL A 303 -0.56 26.57 11.21
C VAL A 303 0.38 25.54 11.80
N GLY A 304 1.54 25.99 12.24
CA GLY A 304 2.57 25.14 12.83
C GLY A 304 2.43 24.92 14.32
N PHE A 305 2.87 23.73 14.74
CA PHE A 305 3.10 23.34 16.13
C PHE A 305 4.61 23.18 16.35
N GLY A 306 5.18 23.93 17.29
CA GLY A 306 6.62 23.88 17.56
C GLY A 306 7.14 25.04 18.39
N GLU A 307 8.39 24.96 18.84
CA GLU A 307 8.99 26.00 19.72
C GLU A 307 9.04 27.40 19.10
N ARG A 308 9.05 27.50 17.77
CA ARG A 308 9.10 28.76 17.00
C ARG A 308 7.88 28.97 16.12
N GLU A 309 6.81 28.24 16.38
CA GLU A 309 5.56 28.33 15.63
C GLU A 309 4.48 29.02 16.48
N LYS A 310 3.32 29.29 15.89
CA LYS A 310 2.21 29.98 16.56
C LYS A 310 1.64 29.19 17.74
N TYR A 311 1.56 27.87 17.60
CA TYR A 311 1.10 26.98 18.65
C TYR A 311 2.28 26.19 19.23
N PRO A 312 2.25 25.88 20.54
CA PRO A 312 3.30 25.10 21.17
C PRO A 312 3.42 23.70 20.54
N PRO A 313 4.57 23.03 20.68
CA PRO A 313 4.72 21.65 20.24
C PRO A 313 3.70 20.77 20.96
N ILE A 314 3.12 19.81 20.23
CA ILE A 314 2.26 18.80 20.84
C ILE A 314 3.17 17.81 21.56
N VAL A 315 3.02 17.70 22.88
CA VAL A 315 3.88 16.85 23.72
C VAL A 315 3.05 15.73 24.32
N ILE A 316 3.51 14.49 24.15
CA ILE A 316 3.03 13.35 24.93
C ILE A 316 4.10 12.98 25.94
N GLU A 317 3.69 12.92 27.20
CA GLU A 317 4.51 12.40 28.29
C GLU A 317 4.15 10.93 28.52
N LEU A 318 5.17 10.06 28.45
CA LEU A 318 5.03 8.63 28.67
C LEU A 318 5.23 8.30 30.15
N ASP A 319 4.78 7.12 30.58
CA ASP A 319 4.96 6.67 31.97
C ASP A 319 6.44 6.52 32.37
N SER A 320 7.33 6.33 31.39
CA SER A 320 8.79 6.27 31.58
C SER A 320 9.44 7.65 31.78
N ALA A 321 8.66 8.73 31.85
CA ALA A 321 9.08 10.14 31.78
C ALA A 321 9.74 10.56 30.45
N ASP A 322 9.84 9.66 29.48
CA ASP A 322 10.22 10.02 28.11
C ASP A 322 9.13 10.89 27.46
N LYS A 323 9.55 11.83 26.62
CA LYS A 323 8.65 12.76 25.92
C LYS A 323 8.73 12.55 24.41
N ILE A 324 7.57 12.53 23.77
CA ILE A 324 7.44 12.55 22.31
C ILE A 324 6.91 13.92 21.92
N GLN A 325 7.61 14.59 21.01
CA GLN A 325 7.23 15.90 20.49
C GLN A 325 6.85 15.80 19.02
N PHE A 326 5.74 16.45 18.64
CA PHE A 326 5.32 16.58 17.26
C PHE A 326 5.52 18.00 16.75
N ALA A 327 6.22 18.10 15.63
CA ALA A 327 6.35 19.32 14.85
C ALA A 327 5.70 19.10 13.49
N GLU A 328 4.46 19.56 13.35
CA GLU A 328 3.66 19.41 12.13
C GLU A 328 2.90 20.71 11.84
N ARG A 329 2.21 20.73 10.70
CA ARG A 329 1.40 21.86 10.25
C ARG A 329 0.03 21.37 9.80
N ILE A 330 -0.98 22.21 10.03
CA ILE A 330 -2.28 22.06 9.39
C ILE A 330 -2.48 23.15 8.34
N ASP A 331 -3.05 22.77 7.19
CA ASP A 331 -3.13 23.67 6.04
C ASP A 331 -3.94 24.95 6.34
N ARG A 332 -5.06 24.83 7.06
CA ARG A 332 -5.94 25.98 7.33
C ARG A 332 -6.71 25.87 8.65
N LEU A 333 -6.76 27.00 9.36
CA LEU A 333 -7.61 27.21 10.54
C LEU A 333 -8.61 28.33 10.25
N GLU A 334 -9.89 28.04 10.48
CA GLU A 334 -10.98 29.00 10.37
C GLU A 334 -11.63 29.23 11.74
N ALA A 335 -12.16 30.43 11.96
CA ALA A 335 -12.90 30.76 13.16
C ALA A 335 -14.23 31.47 12.84
N PHE A 336 -15.21 31.24 13.71
CA PHE A 336 -16.47 31.96 13.76
C PHE A 336 -16.72 32.41 15.20
N GLU A 337 -16.86 33.71 15.41
CA GLU A 337 -17.18 34.29 16.71
C GLU A 337 -18.68 34.52 16.82
N SER A 338 -19.29 33.94 17.86
CA SER A 338 -20.70 34.11 18.19
C SER A 338 -20.85 34.67 19.62
N GLN A 339 -22.10 34.94 20.03
CA GLN A 339 -22.38 35.34 21.41
C GLN A 339 -22.04 34.25 22.44
N GLU A 340 -22.02 32.98 22.04
CA GLU A 340 -21.72 31.84 22.91
C GLU A 340 -20.21 31.60 23.05
N GLY A 341 -19.42 32.04 22.06
CA GLY A 341 -17.97 31.86 22.04
C GLY A 341 -17.39 31.77 20.63
N LYS A 342 -16.12 31.36 20.57
CA LYS A 342 -15.33 31.20 19.35
C LYS A 342 -15.34 29.73 18.90
N TYR A 343 -15.88 29.47 17.72
CA TYR A 343 -15.87 28.16 17.09
C TYR A 343 -14.68 28.02 16.15
N LEU A 344 -13.92 26.93 16.27
CA LEU A 344 -12.71 26.67 15.49
C LEU A 344 -12.92 25.51 14.51
N SER A 345 -12.60 25.70 13.24
CA SER A 345 -12.64 24.65 12.23
C SER A 345 -11.27 24.46 11.61
N ILE A 346 -10.78 23.23 11.61
CA ILE A 346 -9.51 22.88 10.98
C ILE A 346 -9.76 22.16 9.67
N ILE A 347 -8.97 22.50 8.65
CA ILE A 347 -9.13 21.98 7.30
C ILE A 347 -7.78 21.55 6.77
N ASP A 348 -7.72 20.30 6.32
CA ASP A 348 -6.53 19.68 5.73
C ASP A 348 -6.84 19.27 4.28
N TYR A 349 -5.98 19.67 3.37
CA TYR A 349 -6.09 19.42 1.95
C TYR A 349 -5.55 18.03 1.64
N LYS A 350 -6.25 17.26 0.81
CA LYS A 350 -5.80 15.93 0.38
C LYS A 350 -6.04 15.75 -1.12
N SER A 351 -5.02 15.28 -1.84
CA SER A 351 -5.15 14.91 -3.25
C SER A 351 -5.89 13.57 -3.44
N GLY A 352 -5.84 12.69 -2.44
CA GLY A 352 -6.57 11.43 -2.40
C GLY A 352 -7.97 11.58 -1.79
N ALA A 353 -8.88 10.66 -2.13
CA ALA A 353 -10.14 10.54 -1.40
C ALA A 353 -9.88 9.92 -0.02
N LYS A 354 -9.90 10.73 1.04
CA LYS A 354 -9.86 10.28 2.43
C LYS A 354 -11.25 10.46 3.03
N ASP A 355 -11.88 9.34 3.42
CA ASP A 355 -13.15 9.37 4.15
C ASP A 355 -12.85 9.45 5.65
N PHE A 356 -13.57 10.30 6.36
CA PHE A 356 -13.52 10.28 7.82
C PHE A 356 -14.39 9.13 8.36
N LYS A 357 -13.79 8.24 9.14
CA LYS A 357 -14.49 7.11 9.77
C LYS A 357 -14.07 7.03 11.24
N LEU A 358 -15.04 7.08 12.15
CA LEU A 358 -14.79 6.95 13.59
C LEU A 358 -14.09 5.63 13.94
N SER A 359 -14.40 4.54 13.23
CA SER A 359 -13.68 3.27 13.42
C SER A 359 -12.18 3.37 13.12
N ASP A 360 -11.77 4.19 12.14
CA ASP A 360 -10.34 4.39 11.83
C ASP A 360 -9.65 5.28 12.88
N VAL A 361 -10.37 6.22 13.49
CA VAL A 361 -9.91 6.97 14.66
C VAL A 361 -9.68 6.01 15.84
N PHE A 362 -10.64 5.13 16.11
CA PHE A 362 -10.55 4.14 17.19
C PHE A 362 -9.33 3.21 17.04
N TYR A 363 -9.06 2.70 15.84
CA TYR A 363 -7.90 1.83 15.61
C TYR A 363 -6.56 2.59 15.45
N GLY A 364 -6.56 3.92 15.60
CA GLY A 364 -5.35 4.73 15.48
C GLY A 364 -4.85 4.90 14.04
N LEU A 365 -5.70 4.64 13.03
CA LEU A 365 -5.35 4.76 11.62
C LEU A 365 -5.61 6.17 11.06
N GLN A 366 -6.44 6.96 11.76
CA GLN A 366 -6.75 8.33 11.36
C GLN A 366 -6.92 9.24 12.59
N ILE A 367 -5.80 9.64 13.18
CA ILE A 367 -5.74 10.42 14.42
C ILE A 367 -5.21 11.84 14.20
N GLN A 368 -4.71 12.16 13.00
CA GLN A 368 -4.13 13.44 12.66
C GLN A 368 -5.02 14.65 13.00
N LEU A 369 -6.23 14.72 12.42
CA LEU A 369 -7.12 15.88 12.59
C LEU A 369 -7.51 16.11 14.06
N ILE A 370 -7.88 15.05 14.78
CA ILE A 370 -8.31 15.18 16.18
C ILE A 370 -7.16 15.60 17.09
N THR A 371 -5.93 15.15 16.81
CA THR A 371 -4.74 15.57 17.55
C THR A 371 -4.47 17.07 17.37
N TYR A 372 -4.62 17.60 16.15
CA TYR A 372 -4.43 19.02 15.90
C TYR A 372 -5.57 19.88 16.45
N MET A 373 -6.82 19.42 16.31
CA MET A 373 -7.96 20.12 16.90
C MET A 373 -7.81 20.22 18.41
N ASP A 374 -7.43 19.13 19.08
CA ASP A 374 -7.16 19.11 20.52
C ASP A 374 -6.09 20.13 20.91
N ALA A 375 -4.93 20.11 20.23
CA ALA A 375 -3.84 21.03 20.53
C ALA A 375 -4.20 22.52 20.33
N ILE A 376 -4.91 22.83 19.24
CA ILE A 376 -5.36 24.21 18.97
C ILE A 376 -6.43 24.63 19.99
N TRP A 377 -7.40 23.75 20.24
CA TRP A 377 -8.50 24.02 21.17
C TRP A 377 -7.95 24.27 22.58
N GLU A 378 -7.06 23.41 23.08
CA GLU A 378 -6.44 23.59 24.40
C GLU A 378 -5.63 24.89 24.49
N SER A 379 -4.87 25.22 23.45
CA SER A 379 -4.07 26.45 23.42
C SER A 379 -4.93 27.71 23.38
N GLU A 380 -6.06 27.69 22.66
CA GLU A 380 -6.99 28.83 22.60
C GLU A 380 -7.82 28.95 23.89
N GLU A 381 -8.19 27.83 24.53
CA GLU A 381 -8.83 27.84 25.87
C GLU A 381 -7.91 28.49 26.92
N GLN A 382 -6.61 28.19 26.89
CA GLN A 382 -5.63 28.75 27.84
C GLN A 382 -5.42 30.26 27.71
N LYS A 383 -5.70 30.86 26.55
CA LYS A 383 -5.63 32.32 26.37
C LYS A 383 -6.71 33.05 27.17
N GLY A 384 -7.85 32.40 27.42
CA GLY A 384 -8.91 32.91 28.30
C GLY A 384 -9.73 34.08 27.73
N ASP A 385 -9.57 34.43 26.45
CA ASP A 385 -10.24 35.59 25.84
C ASP A 385 -11.76 35.38 25.66
N SER A 386 -12.18 34.15 25.38
CA SER A 386 -13.59 33.76 25.21
C SER A 386 -13.73 32.24 25.30
N GLN A 387 -14.96 31.73 25.45
CA GLN A 387 -15.20 30.29 25.41
C GLN A 387 -14.91 29.75 24.01
N VAL A 388 -14.15 28.64 23.91
CA VAL A 388 -13.73 28.06 22.64
C VAL A 388 -14.41 26.71 22.43
N PHE A 389 -14.88 26.46 21.20
CA PHE A 389 -15.55 25.24 20.81
C PHE A 389 -14.98 24.65 19.52
N PRO A 390 -14.95 23.31 19.37
CA PRO A 390 -14.64 22.69 18.09
C PRO A 390 -15.83 22.89 17.16
N GLY A 391 -15.65 23.56 16.04
CA GLY A 391 -16.65 23.69 14.99
C GLY A 391 -16.60 22.55 13.98
N GLY A 392 -15.40 22.19 13.51
CA GLY A 392 -15.24 21.11 12.55
C GLY A 392 -13.81 20.66 12.31
N MET A 393 -13.65 19.39 11.93
CA MET A 393 -12.39 18.77 11.53
C MET A 393 -12.59 18.15 10.16
N LEU A 394 -12.10 18.81 9.12
CA LEU A 394 -12.51 18.53 7.75
C LEU A 394 -11.32 18.25 6.83
N TYR A 395 -11.47 17.24 5.98
CA TYR A 395 -10.65 17.03 4.80
C TYR A 395 -11.32 17.68 3.60
N PHE A 396 -10.56 18.48 2.86
CA PHE A 396 -10.97 19.00 1.57
C PHE A 396 -10.19 18.32 0.45
N LYS A 397 -10.92 17.70 -0.48
CA LYS A 397 -10.34 16.95 -1.58
C LYS A 397 -9.96 17.89 -2.72
N VAL A 398 -8.67 17.95 -3.03
CA VAL A 398 -8.13 18.73 -4.16
C VAL A 398 -8.15 17.86 -5.42
N ASP A 399 -9.22 17.96 -6.20
CA ASP A 399 -9.44 17.16 -7.41
C ASP A 399 -10.27 17.91 -8.45
N ASP A 400 -10.25 17.42 -9.68
CA ASP A 400 -11.05 17.92 -10.80
C ASP A 400 -11.92 16.77 -11.34
N PRO A 401 -13.10 16.55 -10.74
CA PRO A 401 -13.87 15.34 -10.94
C PRO A 401 -14.52 15.32 -12.31
N ILE A 402 -14.30 14.23 -13.04
CA ILE A 402 -15.03 13.97 -14.28
C ILE A 402 -16.46 13.51 -13.92
N LEU A 403 -17.46 14.23 -14.44
CA LEU A 403 -18.86 13.82 -14.33
C LEU A 403 -19.17 12.80 -15.43
N ARG A 404 -19.73 11.65 -15.04
CA ARG A 404 -20.23 10.64 -15.97
C ARG A 404 -21.75 10.63 -15.84
N ASN A 405 -22.43 11.49 -16.58
CA ASN A 405 -23.89 11.57 -16.58
C ASN A 405 -24.45 11.24 -17.97
N SER A 406 -25.58 10.55 -17.99
CA SER A 406 -26.32 10.16 -19.20
C SER A 406 -27.35 11.20 -19.67
N LYS A 407 -27.46 12.34 -18.96
CA LYS A 407 -28.39 13.43 -19.27
C LYS A 407 -27.63 14.71 -19.57
N ASN A 408 -28.17 15.53 -20.48
CA ASN A 408 -27.73 16.91 -20.70
C ASN A 408 -28.09 17.73 -19.45
N LEU A 409 -27.08 18.05 -18.64
CA LEU A 409 -27.22 18.94 -17.49
C LEU A 409 -27.00 20.40 -17.92
N SER A 410 -27.65 21.34 -17.25
CA SER A 410 -27.30 22.77 -17.35
C SER A 410 -25.94 23.05 -16.70
N GLU A 411 -25.34 24.21 -16.98
CA GLU A 411 -24.08 24.63 -16.33
C GLU A 411 -24.21 24.68 -14.80
N GLU A 412 -25.31 25.21 -14.29
CA GLU A 412 -25.59 25.27 -12.85
C GLU A 412 -25.73 23.87 -12.22
N GLU A 413 -26.38 22.93 -12.91
CA GLU A 413 -26.50 21.55 -12.45
C GLU A 413 -25.13 20.83 -12.44
N ILE A 414 -24.26 21.14 -13.40
CA ILE A 414 -22.89 20.64 -13.47
C ILE A 414 -22.10 21.15 -12.26
N GLU A 415 -22.14 22.44 -11.97
CA GLU A 415 -21.45 23.03 -10.82
C GLU A 415 -21.94 22.46 -9.50
N ASN A 416 -23.26 22.35 -9.32
CA ASN A 416 -23.87 21.73 -8.15
C ASN A 416 -23.46 20.25 -7.99
N THR A 417 -23.25 19.53 -9.09
CA THR A 417 -22.78 18.14 -9.05
C THR A 417 -21.29 18.06 -8.70
N ILE A 418 -20.46 18.99 -9.21
CA ILE A 418 -19.04 19.10 -8.86
C ILE A 418 -18.89 19.42 -7.37
N MET A 419 -19.62 20.42 -6.86
CA MET A 419 -19.62 20.78 -5.44
C MET A 419 -19.96 19.57 -4.57
N ARG A 420 -21.03 18.83 -4.90
CA ARG A 420 -21.39 17.60 -4.18
C ARG A 420 -20.30 16.54 -4.16
N LYS A 421 -19.52 16.38 -5.25
CA LYS A 421 -18.40 15.43 -5.30
C LYS A 421 -17.18 15.89 -4.50
N LEU A 422 -17.00 17.19 -4.35
CA LEU A 422 -15.87 17.82 -3.65
C LEU A 422 -16.26 18.34 -2.26
N LYS A 423 -17.46 18.01 -1.80
CA LYS A 423 -17.93 18.20 -0.43
C LYS A 423 -16.87 17.75 0.58
N MET A 424 -16.60 18.59 1.56
CA MET A 424 -15.67 18.25 2.64
C MET A 424 -16.17 17.04 3.42
N LYS A 425 -15.22 16.24 3.89
CA LYS A 425 -15.49 15.04 4.69
C LYS A 425 -14.80 15.17 6.03
N GLY A 426 -15.44 14.75 7.10
CA GLY A 426 -14.91 14.99 8.43
C GLY A 426 -15.96 14.88 9.51
N LEU A 427 -15.72 15.54 10.63
CA LEU A 427 -16.62 15.58 11.76
C LEU A 427 -16.92 17.05 12.10
N VAL A 428 -18.19 17.39 12.26
CA VAL A 428 -18.64 18.73 12.68
C VAL A 428 -19.30 18.68 14.05
N LEU A 429 -19.38 19.81 14.76
CA LEU A 429 -20.19 19.88 15.97
C LEU A 429 -21.67 19.69 15.62
N ALA A 430 -22.34 18.82 16.35
CA ALA A 430 -23.75 18.50 16.17
C ALA A 430 -24.66 19.62 16.72
N ASP A 431 -24.52 20.83 16.18
CA ASP A 431 -25.33 22.00 16.47
C ASP A 431 -25.91 22.57 15.17
N VAL A 432 -27.24 22.63 15.09
CA VAL A 432 -27.95 23.11 13.89
C VAL A 432 -27.66 24.59 13.61
N LYS A 433 -27.55 25.44 14.64
CA LYS A 433 -27.26 26.85 14.47
C LYS A 433 -25.87 27.01 13.87
N LEU A 434 -24.88 26.31 14.42
CA LEU A 434 -23.52 26.35 13.89
C LEU A 434 -23.44 25.81 12.46
N ILE A 435 -24.13 24.70 12.16
CA ILE A 435 -24.14 24.11 10.82
C ILE A 435 -24.73 25.08 9.78
N ARG A 436 -25.76 25.86 10.14
CA ARG A 436 -26.29 26.94 9.29
C ARG A 436 -25.29 28.09 9.11
N GLU A 437 -24.41 28.32 10.07
CA GLU A 437 -23.31 29.30 9.92
C GLU A 437 -22.15 28.75 9.09
N MET A 438 -21.93 27.43 9.07
CA MET A 438 -20.94 26.80 8.18
C MET A 438 -21.41 26.73 6.71
N ASP A 439 -22.72 26.68 6.48
CA ASP A 439 -23.36 26.75 5.16
C ASP A 439 -24.70 27.48 5.25
N LYS A 440 -24.69 28.79 4.96
CA LYS A 440 -25.89 29.65 5.00
C LYS A 440 -26.95 29.27 3.99
N THR A 441 -26.60 28.46 3.00
CA THR A 441 -27.48 28.02 1.92
C THR A 441 -28.04 26.62 2.16
N ILE A 442 -27.81 26.04 3.34
CA ILE A 442 -28.20 24.65 3.63
C ILE A 442 -29.73 24.47 3.70
N GLU A 443 -30.25 23.73 2.72
CA GLU A 443 -31.60 23.18 2.71
C GLU A 443 -31.52 21.66 2.44
N GLY A 444 -31.80 20.84 3.46
CA GLY A 444 -31.57 19.39 3.35
C GLY A 444 -30.08 19.04 3.48
N SER A 445 -29.51 18.34 2.50
CA SER A 445 -28.10 17.94 2.52
C SER A 445 -27.20 19.07 2.02
N SER A 446 -26.21 19.48 2.81
CA SER A 446 -25.20 20.44 2.36
C SER A 446 -24.37 19.88 1.21
N MET A 447 -23.94 20.79 0.32
CA MET A 447 -22.98 20.52 -0.74
C MET A 447 -21.53 20.79 -0.31
N LEU A 448 -21.31 21.47 0.83
CA LEU A 448 -19.99 21.95 1.27
C LEU A 448 -19.45 21.13 2.44
N ILE A 449 -20.31 20.80 3.41
CA ILE A 449 -19.94 20.13 4.67
C ILE A 449 -20.65 18.78 4.83
N PRO A 450 -20.15 17.86 5.68
CA PRO A 450 -20.76 16.55 5.88
C PRO A 450 -21.98 16.60 6.81
N ALA A 451 -22.93 17.53 6.56
CA ALA A 451 -24.12 17.74 7.37
C ALA A 451 -25.42 17.76 6.54
N THR A 452 -26.52 17.47 7.21
CA THR A 452 -27.88 17.52 6.67
C THR A 452 -28.80 18.14 7.71
N VAL A 453 -29.61 19.12 7.31
CA VAL A 453 -30.61 19.77 8.18
C VAL A 453 -32.00 19.47 7.64
N ASN A 454 -32.83 18.83 8.46
CA ASN A 454 -34.23 18.52 8.16
C ASN A 454 -35.14 19.69 8.55
N LYS A 455 -36.42 19.62 8.18
CA LYS A 455 -37.43 20.58 8.62
C LYS A 455 -37.55 20.57 10.16
N GLY A 456 -37.61 21.76 10.77
CA GLY A 456 -37.80 21.93 12.22
C GLY A 456 -36.51 21.97 13.04
N ASP A 457 -35.38 22.40 12.45
CA ASP A 457 -34.07 22.52 13.13
C ASP A 457 -33.61 21.21 13.77
N VAL A 458 -33.71 20.11 13.01
CA VAL A 458 -33.21 18.78 13.41
C VAL A 458 -32.15 18.31 12.43
N LEU A 459 -31.05 17.76 12.96
CA LEU A 459 -30.00 17.16 12.13
C LEU A 459 -30.48 15.85 11.49
N GLY A 460 -30.17 15.68 10.20
CA GLY A 460 -30.43 14.45 9.47
C GLY A 460 -29.48 13.34 9.91
N LYS A 461 -29.95 12.08 9.84
CA LYS A 461 -29.18 10.87 10.22
C LYS A 461 -27.84 10.71 9.48
N ASN A 462 -27.72 11.29 8.28
CA ASN A 462 -26.51 11.22 7.46
C ASN A 462 -25.47 12.29 7.80
N THR A 463 -25.72 13.12 8.83
CA THR A 463 -24.76 14.10 9.32
C THR A 463 -23.61 13.40 10.03
N SER A 464 -22.38 13.66 9.60
CA SER A 464 -21.18 13.27 10.34
C SER A 464 -20.92 14.31 11.44
N GLY A 465 -21.78 14.29 12.46
CA GLY A 465 -21.73 15.20 13.60
C GLY A 465 -21.38 14.49 14.90
N ALA A 466 -20.74 15.21 15.82
CA ALA A 466 -20.54 14.78 17.19
C ALA A 466 -20.95 15.89 18.16
N THR A 467 -21.54 15.52 19.30
CA THR A 467 -21.84 16.49 20.37
C THR A 467 -20.56 16.99 21.03
N LEU A 468 -20.64 18.11 21.76
CA LEU A 468 -19.49 18.65 22.49
C LEU A 468 -18.91 17.61 23.49
N GLU A 469 -19.77 16.85 24.16
CA GLU A 469 -19.34 15.78 25.06
C GLU A 469 -18.65 14.63 24.32
N GLN A 470 -19.14 14.24 23.14
CA GLN A 470 -18.46 13.26 22.30
C GLN A 470 -17.08 13.76 21.84
N PHE A 471 -16.94 15.04 21.50
CA PHE A 471 -15.64 15.64 21.22
C PHE A 471 -14.68 15.55 22.41
N LYS A 472 -15.15 15.86 23.64
CA LYS A 472 -14.33 15.73 24.86
C LYS A 472 -13.92 14.28 25.14
N VAL A 473 -14.83 13.32 24.97
CA VAL A 473 -14.54 11.89 25.13
C VAL A 473 -13.49 11.43 24.11
N MET A 474 -13.64 11.82 22.84
CA MET A 474 -12.70 11.49 21.78
C MET A 474 -11.32 12.12 22.03
N ARG A 475 -11.27 13.37 22.52
CA ARG A 475 -10.04 14.05 22.95
C ARG A 475 -9.29 13.24 24.01
N LYS A 476 -9.99 12.84 25.08
CA LYS A 476 -9.41 12.02 26.16
C LYS A 476 -8.89 10.67 25.64
N TYR A 477 -9.68 9.99 24.81
CA TYR A 477 -9.28 8.72 24.19
C TYR A 477 -8.01 8.86 23.34
N ILE A 478 -7.93 9.90 22.51
CA ILE A 478 -6.79 10.10 21.61
C ILE A 478 -5.50 10.36 22.36
N LYS A 479 -5.53 11.16 23.44
CA LYS A 479 -4.35 11.38 24.29
C LYS A 479 -3.81 10.07 24.87
N GLY A 480 -4.69 9.20 25.35
CA GLY A 480 -4.31 7.88 25.84
C GLY A 480 -3.79 6.94 24.75
N LEU A 481 -4.47 6.87 23.60
CA LEU A 481 -4.02 6.06 22.47
C LEU A 481 -2.63 6.50 21.97
N LEU A 482 -2.39 7.81 21.88
CA LEU A 482 -1.12 8.38 21.51
C LEU A 482 0.00 8.01 22.51
N LYS A 483 -0.31 8.01 23.81
CA LYS A 483 0.59 7.57 24.89
C LYS A 483 0.91 6.08 24.79
N ASP A 484 -0.07 5.24 24.52
CA ASP A 484 0.13 3.79 24.33
C ASP A 484 1.05 3.51 23.15
N ILE A 485 0.75 4.10 21.98
CA ILE A 485 1.57 3.96 20.77
C ILE A 485 3.00 4.42 21.04
N GLY A 486 3.16 5.58 21.67
CA GLY A 486 4.46 6.12 22.04
C GLY A 486 5.23 5.19 22.98
N THR A 487 4.54 4.58 23.95
CA THR A 487 5.12 3.64 24.91
C THR A 487 5.59 2.36 24.22
N GLU A 488 4.82 1.80 23.30
CA GLU A 488 5.23 0.62 22.54
C GLU A 488 6.48 0.89 21.68
N ILE A 489 6.53 2.04 21.00
CA ILE A 489 7.69 2.48 20.22
C ILE A 489 8.92 2.61 21.12
N MET A 490 8.79 3.27 22.28
CA MET A 490 9.90 3.51 23.19
C MET A 490 10.40 2.22 23.88
N LYS A 491 9.54 1.21 24.03
CA LYS A 491 9.89 -0.16 24.48
C LYS A 491 10.50 -1.02 23.36
N GLY A 492 10.66 -0.48 22.16
CA GLY A 492 11.27 -1.14 21.02
C GLY A 492 10.44 -2.25 20.40
N ASP A 493 9.12 -2.14 20.45
CA ASP A 493 8.23 -3.01 19.67
C ASP A 493 8.36 -2.69 18.17
N ALA A 494 8.83 -3.68 17.42
CA ALA A 494 8.99 -3.62 15.96
C ALA A 494 8.36 -4.84 15.28
N ASP A 495 7.34 -5.45 15.91
CA ASP A 495 6.74 -6.69 15.44
C ASP A 495 6.15 -6.59 14.02
N ILE A 496 6.18 -7.72 13.29
CA ILE A 496 5.57 -7.84 11.96
C ILE A 496 4.06 -8.10 12.12
N LYS A 497 3.31 -7.05 12.45
CA LYS A 497 1.86 -7.11 12.72
C LYS A 497 1.07 -6.16 11.81
N PRO A 498 0.98 -6.45 10.49
CA PRO A 498 0.14 -5.66 9.59
C PRO A 498 -1.34 -5.83 9.92
N TYR A 499 -2.13 -4.75 9.83
CA TYR A 499 -3.58 -4.87 9.97
C TYR A 499 -4.25 -5.40 8.69
N LYS A 500 -5.44 -5.97 8.86
CA LYS A 500 -6.39 -6.25 7.78
C LYS A 500 -7.79 -5.76 8.17
N LYS A 501 -8.38 -4.91 7.33
CA LYS A 501 -9.72 -4.34 7.48
C LYS A 501 -10.51 -4.64 6.21
N LYS A 502 -11.47 -5.58 6.30
CA LYS A 502 -12.18 -6.12 5.12
C LYS A 502 -11.18 -6.64 4.08
N ASP A 503 -11.23 -6.11 2.86
CA ASP A 503 -10.34 -6.51 1.75
C ASP A 503 -9.02 -5.73 1.69
N ILE A 504 -8.89 -4.68 2.52
CA ILE A 504 -7.71 -3.80 2.52
C ILE A 504 -6.78 -4.21 3.68
N ASN A 505 -5.49 -4.27 3.43
CA ASN A 505 -4.48 -4.55 4.46
C ASN A 505 -3.32 -3.54 4.38
N ALA A 506 -2.54 -3.46 5.45
CA ALA A 506 -1.40 -2.55 5.55
C ALA A 506 -0.30 -2.81 4.50
N CYS A 507 -0.24 -4.03 3.95
CA CYS A 507 0.79 -4.45 3.01
C CYS A 507 0.54 -3.97 1.58
N THR A 508 -0.72 -3.65 1.19
CA THR A 508 -1.10 -3.28 -0.19
C THR A 508 -0.25 -2.14 -0.76
N TYR A 509 0.12 -1.16 0.06
CA TYR A 509 0.93 0.00 -0.32
C TYR A 509 2.26 0.06 0.46
N CYS A 510 2.73 -1.10 0.96
CA CYS A 510 3.96 -1.18 1.73
C CYS A 510 5.11 -1.67 0.87
N SER A 511 6.13 -0.83 0.69
CA SER A 511 7.33 -1.16 -0.09
C SER A 511 8.33 -2.05 0.67
N TYR A 512 8.04 -2.35 1.94
CA TYR A 512 8.93 -3.11 2.82
C TYR A 512 8.55 -4.59 2.94
N LEU A 513 7.59 -5.08 2.14
CA LEU A 513 7.21 -6.50 2.11
C LEU A 513 8.41 -7.44 1.82
N PRO A 514 9.32 -7.15 0.88
CA PRO A 514 10.52 -7.98 0.67
C PRO A 514 11.48 -8.00 1.87
N VAL A 515 11.41 -7.01 2.75
CA VAL A 515 12.25 -6.92 3.96
C VAL A 515 11.63 -7.71 5.10
N CYS A 516 10.33 -7.54 5.36
CA CYS A 516 9.65 -8.26 6.44
C CYS A 516 9.34 -9.71 6.10
N GLN A 517 9.29 -10.07 4.82
CA GLN A 517 9.02 -11.43 4.34
C GLN A 517 7.72 -12.02 4.92
N PHE A 518 6.73 -11.16 5.22
CA PHE A 518 5.48 -11.57 5.84
C PHE A 518 4.76 -12.60 4.96
N ASP A 519 4.51 -13.78 5.52
CA ASP A 519 3.95 -14.93 4.81
C ASP A 519 2.85 -15.60 5.64
N THR A 520 1.60 -15.50 5.18
CA THR A 520 0.43 -16.06 5.88
C THR A 520 0.39 -17.58 5.89
N THR A 521 1.24 -18.27 5.14
CA THR A 521 1.39 -19.74 5.25
C THR A 521 2.14 -20.13 6.53
N ARG A 522 2.83 -19.18 7.17
CA ARG A 522 3.55 -19.36 8.44
C ARG A 522 2.66 -18.96 9.62
N LYS A 523 2.64 -19.77 10.66
CA LYS A 523 1.70 -19.63 11.80
C LYS A 523 1.93 -18.34 12.61
N GLU A 524 3.19 -17.93 12.72
CA GLU A 524 3.63 -16.72 13.42
C GLU A 524 3.29 -15.42 12.67
N ASN A 525 2.84 -15.52 11.42
CA ASN A 525 2.52 -14.37 10.58
C ASN A 525 1.02 -14.31 10.33
N SER A 526 0.34 -13.51 11.15
CA SER A 526 -1.09 -13.27 11.06
C SER A 526 -1.42 -11.79 11.01
N PHE A 527 -2.46 -11.44 10.27
CA PHE A 527 -2.96 -10.07 10.27
C PHE A 527 -3.64 -9.72 11.60
N ARG A 528 -3.44 -8.48 12.06
CA ARG A 528 -4.31 -7.88 13.08
C ARG A 528 -5.65 -7.53 12.45
N LEU A 529 -6.69 -8.31 12.76
CA LEU A 529 -8.01 -8.12 12.18
C LEU A 529 -8.71 -6.91 12.81
N LEU A 530 -9.08 -5.93 11.98
CA LEU A 530 -9.84 -4.76 12.40
C LEU A 530 -11.28 -4.90 11.92
N TYR A 531 -12.18 -5.12 12.86
CA TYR A 531 -13.61 -5.31 12.57
C TYR A 531 -14.30 -3.98 12.30
N SER A 532 -15.28 -3.99 11.40
CA SER A 532 -16.10 -2.82 11.11
C SER A 532 -17.05 -2.60 12.28
N LYS A 533 -16.82 -1.54 13.04
CA LYS A 533 -17.74 -1.05 14.08
C LYS A 533 -18.62 0.05 13.49
N ASP A 534 -19.88 0.09 13.90
CA ASP A 534 -20.73 1.25 13.63
C ASP A 534 -20.34 2.44 14.53
N ASN A 535 -20.94 3.61 14.29
CA ASN A 535 -20.54 4.82 15.03
C ASN A 535 -20.93 4.73 16.51
N ASP A 536 -22.08 4.16 16.84
CA ASP A 536 -22.58 4.08 18.21
C ASP A 536 -21.71 3.12 19.04
N GLU A 537 -21.35 1.97 18.47
CA GLU A 537 -20.42 1.02 19.07
C GLU A 537 -19.02 1.63 19.30
N VAL A 538 -18.55 2.48 18.37
CA VAL A 538 -17.28 3.18 18.54
C VAL A 538 -17.36 4.20 19.68
N TRP A 539 -18.45 4.95 19.80
CA TRP A 539 -18.64 5.91 20.89
C TRP A 539 -18.67 5.23 22.26
N GLU A 540 -19.36 4.09 22.38
CA GLU A 540 -19.33 3.29 23.60
C GLU A 540 -17.92 2.73 23.87
N SER A 541 -17.22 2.26 22.83
CA SER A 541 -15.83 1.78 22.98
C SER A 541 -14.87 2.90 23.45
N PHE A 542 -15.09 4.16 23.07
CA PHE A 542 -14.32 5.29 23.60
C PHE A 542 -14.60 5.56 25.08
N LYS A 543 -15.85 5.37 25.53
CA LYS A 543 -16.22 5.55 26.94
C LYS A 543 -15.70 4.41 27.82
N GLU A 544 -15.69 3.18 27.32
CA GLU A 544 -15.18 2.01 28.05
C GLU A 544 -13.65 2.07 28.21
N LYS A 545 -12.94 2.49 27.16
CA LYS A 545 -11.48 2.69 27.19
C LYS A 545 -11.07 4.02 27.82
N GLN A 546 -11.68 4.41 28.94
CA GLN A 546 -11.23 5.58 29.67
C GLN A 546 -9.83 5.35 30.23
N TYR A 547 -8.83 5.90 29.53
CA TYR A 547 -7.51 6.16 30.10
C TYR A 547 -7.70 7.16 31.24
N GLU A 548 -7.35 6.83 32.49
CA GLU A 548 -7.53 7.77 33.61
C GLU A 548 -6.79 9.08 33.40
#